data_AF-A0A2V1BSD0-F1
#
_entry.id   AF-A0A2V1BSD0-F1
#
_cell.length_a   1.000
_cell.length_b   1.000
_cell.length_c   1.000
_cell.angle_alpha   90.00
_cell.angle_beta   90.00
_cell.angle_gamma   90.00
#
_symmetry.space_group_name_H-M   'P 1'
#
loop_
_entity.id
_entity.type
_entity.pdbx_description
1 polymer ?
#
loop_
_entity_poly.entity_id
_entity_poly.type
_entity_poly.pdbx_seq_one_letter_code
_entity_poly.pdbx_strand_id
1 'polypeptide(L)'
;MTPRVIVVGGGLSGLSAAHTIYLAGGNVVVLDKQGFFGGNSTKATSGINGALTRTQVDSKIQDSVKQFYDDTLKSARDKARPDLIKVLTYKSAAAVEWLQDVFNLDLTLVSRLGGHSQPRTHRGHDAKFPGMAITYALMQRLEELAEKEPERVQIIKKARVTGVNKDGNKITGVSYEFGGETDSIEGPVVLATGGYAADFTETSLLKKWRPDTFDLASTNGVHATGDGQKMVMAIGGNGIDMDKVQVHPTGLVDPKDPGSKWKFLAAEALRGEGGLLLNGDGNRFCDELGHRDYVSGEMWKEKDKGKFPVRLVLNSKASNVLDFHTRHYSGRGLMKKMTGKELAKEIGCTPEHLQSTFSAYNDIADGKKKDPYGKKFFHNGPVNVDDDFHVAVMEPVLHFTMGGIEINDKAEILNSEGKPFEGLYACGELAGGVHGANRLGGSSLLGCVVYGRVAGDTASNYLFRNALNGSAGVTSRLGQISLHIDPSQPGKISVEWDSQGTSSGTGSKQAQQSQSSAGPVMSKNGDSSDPGKVSKPNKPAEFKIPEKEYSMDEVAKHNKKEDLWVVVKGVVMDVSDWLDEHPGGPQAIMNFMGRDATEEFEMLHDDEVIRKYAPSQVIGRVKGQKVTLEA
;
A
#
# COMPACT_ATOMS: atom_id res chain seq x y z
N MET A 1 -2.27 -12.28 -30.10
CA MET A 1 -2.71 -11.82 -28.77
C MET A 1 -3.11 -10.35 -28.84
N THR A 2 -4.17 -9.95 -28.14
CA THR A 2 -4.56 -8.53 -28.07
C THR A 2 -3.46 -7.71 -27.37
N PRO A 3 -2.99 -6.59 -27.95
CA PRO A 3 -1.98 -5.73 -27.33
C PRO A 3 -2.38 -5.33 -25.91
N ARG A 4 -1.45 -5.45 -24.96
CA ARG A 4 -1.67 -5.23 -23.53
C ARG A 4 -0.43 -4.65 -22.86
N VAL A 5 -0.61 -3.97 -21.74
CA VAL A 5 0.48 -3.56 -20.84
C VAL A 5 0.59 -4.58 -19.70
N ILE A 6 1.81 -4.96 -19.36
CA ILE A 6 2.12 -5.84 -18.23
C ILE A 6 2.46 -4.98 -17.02
N VAL A 7 1.73 -5.14 -15.92
CA VAL A 7 2.03 -4.50 -14.64
C VAL A 7 2.56 -5.57 -13.68
N VAL A 8 3.73 -5.35 -13.09
CA VAL A 8 4.37 -6.29 -12.17
C VAL A 8 4.33 -5.74 -10.74
N GLY A 9 3.50 -6.34 -9.90
CA GLY A 9 3.25 -5.96 -8.50
C GLY A 9 1.87 -5.32 -8.34
N GLY A 10 1.01 -5.95 -7.54
CA GLY A 10 -0.32 -5.50 -7.17
C GLY A 10 -0.35 -4.60 -5.92
N GLY A 11 0.72 -3.86 -5.65
CA GLY A 11 0.72 -2.78 -4.64
C GLY A 11 -0.05 -1.56 -5.12
N LEU A 12 -0.17 -0.51 -4.29
CA LEU A 12 -0.91 0.70 -4.66
C LEU A 12 -0.41 1.34 -5.96
N SER A 13 0.90 1.32 -6.22
CA SER A 13 1.47 1.87 -7.45
C SER A 13 1.06 1.09 -8.70
N GLY A 14 1.13 -0.24 -8.65
CA GLY A 14 0.73 -1.09 -9.76
C GLY A 14 -0.78 -1.09 -9.99
N LEU A 15 -1.58 -1.08 -8.92
CA LEU A 15 -3.03 -0.91 -9.04
C LEU A 15 -3.40 0.45 -9.64
N SER A 16 -2.71 1.53 -9.24
CA SER A 16 -2.90 2.86 -9.83
C SER A 16 -2.54 2.88 -11.32
N ALA A 17 -1.44 2.22 -11.71
CA ALA A 17 -1.06 2.06 -13.11
C ALA A 17 -2.09 1.26 -13.89
N ALA A 18 -2.54 0.12 -13.37
CA ALA A 18 -3.50 -0.76 -14.04
C ALA A 18 -4.84 -0.06 -14.30
N HIS A 19 -5.38 0.65 -13.30
CA HIS A 19 -6.60 1.45 -13.48
C HIS A 19 -6.40 2.57 -14.50
N THR A 20 -5.24 3.24 -14.49
CA THR A 20 -4.94 4.29 -15.45
C THR A 20 -4.89 3.75 -16.87
N ILE A 21 -4.25 2.60 -17.09
CA ILE A 21 -4.19 1.91 -18.37
C ILE A 21 -5.59 1.54 -18.85
N TYR A 22 -6.40 0.95 -17.97
CA TYR A 22 -7.78 0.58 -18.26
C TYR A 22 -8.63 1.80 -18.66
N LEU A 23 -8.55 2.89 -17.90
CA LEU A 23 -9.28 4.14 -18.15
C LEU A 23 -8.82 4.84 -19.44
N ALA A 24 -7.55 4.70 -19.81
CA ALA A 24 -7.03 5.19 -21.09
C ALA A 24 -7.47 4.32 -22.29
N GLY A 25 -8.16 3.20 -22.06
CA GLY A 25 -8.63 2.27 -23.10
C GLY A 25 -7.69 1.11 -23.39
N GLY A 26 -6.57 0.97 -22.67
CA GLY A 26 -5.62 -0.12 -22.83
C GLY A 26 -6.11 -1.42 -22.17
N ASN A 27 -5.57 -2.55 -22.63
CA ASN A 27 -5.71 -3.82 -21.93
C ASN A 27 -4.54 -4.00 -20.96
N VAL A 28 -4.78 -4.61 -19.81
CA VAL A 28 -3.80 -4.77 -18.76
C VAL A 28 -3.79 -6.19 -18.20
N VAL A 29 -2.59 -6.69 -17.94
CA VAL A 29 -2.36 -7.89 -17.13
C VAL A 29 -1.54 -7.50 -15.92
N VAL A 30 -1.99 -7.89 -14.73
CA VAL A 30 -1.29 -7.66 -13.47
C VAL A 30 -0.76 -8.96 -12.93
N LEU A 31 0.57 -9.04 -12.78
CA LEU A 31 1.28 -10.17 -12.19
C LEU A 31 1.70 -9.81 -10.76
N ASP A 32 1.45 -10.68 -9.78
CA ASP A 32 1.97 -10.53 -8.43
C ASP A 32 2.45 -11.87 -7.88
N LYS A 33 3.62 -11.87 -7.22
CA LYS A 33 4.19 -13.06 -6.60
C LYS A 33 3.42 -13.55 -5.37
N GLN A 34 2.58 -12.71 -4.77
CA GLN A 34 1.79 -13.03 -3.59
C GLN A 34 0.38 -13.52 -3.98
N GLY A 35 -0.25 -14.26 -3.07
CA GLY A 35 -1.65 -14.69 -3.20
C GLY A 35 -2.67 -13.57 -2.98
N PHE A 36 -2.24 -12.43 -2.44
CA PHE A 36 -3.07 -11.27 -2.15
C PHE A 36 -2.36 -9.97 -2.52
N PHE A 37 -3.09 -9.02 -3.10
CA PHE A 37 -2.56 -7.73 -3.54
C PHE A 37 -2.34 -6.74 -2.39
N GLY A 38 -1.47 -5.75 -2.62
CA GLY A 38 -1.38 -4.55 -1.79
C GLY A 38 0.01 -4.30 -1.19
N GLY A 39 0.80 -5.36 -0.97
CA GLY A 39 2.18 -5.26 -0.52
C GLY A 39 2.34 -4.40 0.75
N ASN A 40 3.32 -3.50 0.77
CA ASN A 40 3.49 -2.57 1.90
C ASN A 40 2.45 -1.45 1.96
N SER A 41 1.71 -1.21 0.86
CA SER A 41 0.80 -0.07 0.77
C SER A 41 -0.38 -0.19 1.75
N THR A 42 -0.88 -1.41 1.95
CA THR A 42 -1.96 -1.72 2.90
C THR A 42 -1.56 -1.48 4.35
N LYS A 43 -0.26 -1.51 4.65
CA LYS A 43 0.30 -1.28 6.00
C LYS A 43 0.49 0.20 6.33
N ALA A 44 0.24 1.12 5.39
CA ALA A 44 0.46 2.55 5.63
C ALA A 44 -0.64 3.14 6.53
N THR A 45 -0.23 3.72 7.66
CA THR A 45 -1.15 4.10 8.75
C THR A 45 -1.47 5.59 8.84
N SER A 46 -0.64 6.48 8.28
CA SER A 46 -0.77 7.93 8.53
C SER A 46 -1.64 8.68 7.52
N GLY A 47 -1.58 8.33 6.24
CA GLY A 47 -2.34 9.01 5.18
C GLY A 47 -1.51 9.33 3.93
N ILE A 48 -2.13 10.03 2.98
CA ILE A 48 -1.58 10.41 1.67
C ILE A 48 -1.43 11.92 1.57
N ASN A 49 -0.29 12.42 1.07
CA ASN A 49 -0.10 13.86 0.94
C ASN A 49 -0.87 14.46 -0.24
N GLY A 50 -1.40 15.67 -0.09
CA GLY A 50 -2.00 16.46 -1.16
C GLY A 50 -1.87 17.94 -0.85
N ALA A 51 -1.48 18.76 -1.83
CA ALA A 51 -1.38 20.21 -1.65
C ALA A 51 -2.34 20.93 -2.61
N LEU A 52 -3.05 21.93 -2.08
CA LEU A 52 -4.13 22.65 -2.76
C LEU A 52 -5.28 21.73 -3.20
N THR A 53 -5.66 20.78 -2.34
CA THR A 53 -6.84 19.91 -2.55
C THR A 53 -8.14 20.65 -2.22
N ARG A 54 -9.28 20.21 -2.78
CA ARG A 54 -10.63 20.65 -2.35
C ARG A 54 -10.80 20.58 -0.83
N THR A 55 -10.43 19.45 -0.22
CA THR A 55 -10.46 19.26 1.25
C THR A 55 -9.68 20.34 2.02
N GLN A 56 -8.48 20.71 1.57
CA GLN A 56 -7.69 21.75 2.22
C GLN A 56 -8.34 23.14 2.09
N VAL A 57 -8.92 23.44 0.92
CA VAL A 57 -9.65 24.69 0.68
C VAL A 57 -10.86 24.78 1.60
N ASP A 58 -11.67 23.72 1.69
CA ASP A 58 -12.86 23.67 2.56
C ASP A 58 -12.49 23.79 4.05
N SER A 59 -11.35 23.20 4.42
CA SER A 59 -10.77 23.28 5.77
C SER A 59 -10.00 24.58 6.04
N LYS A 60 -9.98 25.53 5.08
CA LYS A 60 -9.27 26.82 5.15
C LYS A 60 -7.76 26.70 5.40
N ILE A 61 -7.16 25.56 5.04
CA ILE A 61 -5.73 25.32 5.16
C ILE A 61 -5.00 26.10 4.06
N GLN A 62 -4.13 27.03 4.47
CA GLN A 62 -3.35 27.90 3.57
C GLN A 62 -2.08 27.19 3.06
N ASP A 63 -2.26 26.06 2.37
CA ASP A 63 -1.18 25.33 1.70
C ASP A 63 -1.09 25.71 0.22
N SER A 64 0.06 25.40 -0.39
CA SER A 64 0.27 25.58 -1.81
C SER A 64 1.19 24.50 -2.35
N VAL A 65 1.05 24.22 -3.64
CA VAL A 65 1.94 23.31 -4.36
C VAL A 65 3.40 23.74 -4.22
N LYS A 66 3.68 25.05 -4.22
CA LYS A 66 5.03 25.59 -4.03
C LYS A 66 5.58 25.27 -2.64
N GLN A 67 4.80 25.47 -1.58
CA GLN A 67 5.22 25.12 -0.21
C GLN A 67 5.51 23.62 -0.08
N PHE A 68 4.66 22.78 -0.67
CA PHE A 68 4.90 21.34 -0.66
C PHE A 68 6.15 20.94 -1.46
N TYR A 69 6.38 21.58 -2.61
CA TYR A 69 7.62 21.44 -3.39
C TYR A 69 8.85 21.82 -2.57
N ASP A 70 8.83 23.00 -1.93
CA ASP A 70 9.96 23.51 -1.14
C ASP A 70 10.26 22.61 0.08
N ASP A 71 9.22 22.14 0.77
CA ASP A 71 9.37 21.18 1.89
C ASP A 71 10.01 19.86 1.40
N THR A 72 9.56 19.35 0.25
CA THR A 72 10.08 18.11 -0.33
C THR A 72 11.53 18.29 -0.78
N LEU A 73 11.85 19.41 -1.43
CA LEU A 73 13.20 19.75 -1.86
C LEU A 73 14.16 19.86 -0.67
N LYS A 74 13.72 20.52 0.40
CA LYS A 74 14.48 20.65 1.64
C LYS A 74 14.72 19.29 2.31
N SER A 75 13.76 18.37 2.25
CA SER A 75 13.92 17.01 2.78
C SER A 75 14.88 16.17 1.92
N ALA A 76 14.85 16.36 0.60
CA ALA A 76 15.68 15.62 -0.34
C ALA A 76 17.18 16.00 -0.30
N ARG A 77 17.52 17.20 0.20
CA ARG A 77 18.90 17.71 0.37
C ARG A 77 19.70 17.69 -0.93
N ASP A 78 20.96 17.26 -0.89
CA ASP A 78 21.90 17.15 -2.00
C ASP A 78 21.50 16.11 -3.06
N LYS A 79 20.49 15.28 -2.77
CA LYS A 79 19.94 14.25 -3.66
C LYS A 79 18.63 14.66 -4.32
N ALA A 80 18.29 15.95 -4.26
CA ALA A 80 17.09 16.46 -4.88
C ALA A 80 17.10 16.26 -6.41
N ARG A 81 15.99 15.73 -6.94
CA ARG A 81 15.66 15.70 -8.37
C ARG A 81 14.45 16.60 -8.64
N PRO A 82 14.68 17.89 -8.97
CA PRO A 82 13.62 18.87 -9.17
C PRO A 82 12.54 18.45 -10.17
N ASP A 83 12.92 17.74 -11.22
CA ASP A 83 12.05 17.15 -12.24
C ASP A 83 11.04 16.18 -11.60
N LEU A 84 11.53 15.24 -10.80
CA LEU A 84 10.69 14.22 -10.16
C LEU A 84 9.86 14.78 -8.99
N ILE A 85 10.44 15.69 -8.20
CA ILE A 85 9.74 16.34 -7.09
C ILE A 85 8.59 17.22 -7.62
N LYS A 86 8.80 17.88 -8.77
CA LYS A 86 7.74 18.67 -9.41
C LYS A 86 6.57 17.79 -9.82
N VAL A 87 6.82 16.64 -10.48
CA VAL A 87 5.76 15.68 -10.83
C VAL A 87 4.98 15.24 -9.59
N LEU A 88 5.69 14.83 -8.53
CA LEU A 88 5.07 14.36 -7.28
C LEU A 88 4.14 15.41 -6.66
N THR A 89 4.63 16.64 -6.52
CA THR A 89 3.95 17.69 -5.76
C THR A 89 2.86 18.39 -6.59
N TYR A 90 3.11 18.65 -7.88
CA TYR A 90 2.16 19.35 -8.76
C TYR A 90 0.99 18.47 -9.18
N LYS A 91 1.14 17.15 -9.19
CA LYS A 91 0.03 16.21 -9.44
C LYS A 91 -0.67 15.75 -8.15
N SER A 92 -0.31 16.29 -7.00
CA SER A 92 -0.75 15.74 -5.71
C SER A 92 -2.24 15.91 -5.45
N ALA A 93 -2.82 17.08 -5.74
CA ALA A 93 -4.25 17.29 -5.59
C ALA A 93 -5.07 16.36 -6.49
N ALA A 94 -4.71 16.29 -7.79
CA ALA A 94 -5.38 15.42 -8.75
C ALA A 94 -5.26 13.92 -8.41
N ALA A 95 -4.22 13.51 -7.69
CA ALA A 95 -4.07 12.15 -7.20
C ALA A 95 -5.05 11.86 -6.04
N VAL A 96 -5.13 12.76 -5.06
CA VAL A 96 -6.08 12.64 -3.93
C VAL A 96 -7.52 12.70 -4.43
N GLU A 97 -7.83 13.64 -5.32
CA GLU A 97 -9.19 13.83 -5.83
C GLU A 97 -9.64 12.68 -6.73
N TRP A 98 -8.72 12.06 -7.49
CA TRP A 98 -9.05 10.84 -8.22
C TRP A 98 -9.39 9.67 -7.32
N LEU A 99 -8.72 9.53 -6.16
CA LEU A 99 -9.08 8.52 -5.17
C LEU A 99 -10.49 8.80 -4.62
N GLN A 100 -10.82 10.05 -4.32
CA GLN A 100 -12.14 10.45 -3.85
C GLN A 100 -13.22 10.21 -4.91
N ASP A 101 -13.00 10.65 -6.15
CA ASP A 101 -14.04 10.67 -7.18
C ASP A 101 -14.23 9.30 -7.86
N VAL A 102 -13.15 8.55 -8.12
CA VAL A 102 -13.23 7.27 -8.86
C VAL A 102 -13.49 6.08 -7.95
N PHE A 103 -13.02 6.13 -6.70
CA PHE A 103 -13.15 5.04 -5.74
C PHE A 103 -14.03 5.38 -4.54
N ASN A 104 -14.64 6.58 -4.52
CA ASN A 104 -15.52 7.03 -3.45
C ASN A 104 -14.86 6.96 -2.06
N LEU A 105 -13.57 7.29 -1.99
CA LEU A 105 -12.79 7.21 -0.75
C LEU A 105 -12.93 8.50 0.06
N ASP A 106 -13.18 8.37 1.36
CA ASP A 106 -13.09 9.51 2.28
C ASP A 106 -11.63 9.86 2.56
N LEU A 107 -11.24 11.08 2.20
CA LEU A 107 -9.91 11.67 2.42
C LEU A 107 -10.02 13.11 2.96
N THR A 108 -11.05 13.34 3.79
CA THR A 108 -11.44 14.68 4.25
C THR A 108 -10.75 15.15 5.53
N LEU A 109 -10.09 14.26 6.29
CA LEU A 109 -9.28 14.64 7.45
C LEU A 109 -7.85 14.94 7.04
N VAL A 110 -7.26 16.01 7.58
CA VAL A 110 -5.91 16.47 7.21
C VAL A 110 -5.04 16.70 8.44
N SER A 111 -3.95 15.95 8.55
CA SER A 111 -2.98 16.09 9.64
C SER A 111 -1.66 16.71 9.14
N ARG A 112 -0.92 17.34 10.05
CA ARG A 112 0.48 17.77 9.82
C ARG A 112 1.42 16.69 10.34
N LEU A 113 2.32 16.21 9.47
CA LEU A 113 3.37 15.26 9.84
C LEU A 113 4.75 15.91 9.91
N GLY A 114 5.77 15.12 10.27
CA GLY A 114 7.13 15.64 10.44
C GLY A 114 7.71 16.23 9.15
N GLY A 115 8.39 17.37 9.26
CA GLY A 115 8.99 18.10 8.13
C GLY A 115 8.03 18.92 7.26
N HIS A 116 6.72 18.84 7.46
CA HIS A 116 5.75 19.61 6.68
C HIS A 116 5.49 20.99 7.28
N SER A 117 5.49 22.02 6.43
CA SER A 117 5.11 23.39 6.79
C SER A 117 3.59 23.56 6.99
N GLN A 118 2.77 22.75 6.32
CA GLN A 118 1.30 22.80 6.41
C GLN A 118 0.68 21.41 6.62
N PRO A 119 -0.51 21.32 7.23
CA PRO A 119 -1.28 20.08 7.27
C PRO A 119 -1.66 19.69 5.83
N ARG A 120 -1.27 18.48 5.42
CA ARG A 120 -1.47 18.02 4.05
C ARG A 120 -1.58 16.51 3.91
N THR A 121 -1.52 15.79 5.01
CA THR A 121 -1.65 14.33 4.98
C THR A 121 -3.11 13.96 5.18
N HIS A 122 -3.75 13.56 4.10
CA HIS A 122 -5.15 13.19 3.99
C HIS A 122 -5.42 11.77 4.50
N ARG A 123 -6.52 11.60 5.22
CA ARG A 123 -7.09 10.33 5.67
C ARG A 123 -8.62 10.41 5.75
N GLY A 124 -9.28 9.27 5.86
CA GLY A 124 -10.73 9.19 6.08
C GLY A 124 -11.10 9.15 7.56
N HIS A 125 -12.40 9.29 7.81
CA HIS A 125 -13.04 8.97 9.08
C HIS A 125 -13.27 7.46 9.26
N ASP A 126 -13.04 6.67 8.21
CA ASP A 126 -13.19 5.23 8.22
C ASP A 126 -12.43 4.59 9.38
N ALA A 127 -13.01 3.52 9.94
CA ALA A 127 -12.34 2.64 10.89
C ALA A 127 -11.33 1.71 10.18
N LYS A 128 -10.50 2.26 9.29
CA LYS A 128 -9.44 1.52 8.57
C LYS A 128 -8.21 2.41 8.44
N PHE A 129 -7.03 1.80 8.39
CA PHE A 129 -5.83 2.58 8.07
C PHE A 129 -5.91 3.12 6.64
N PRO A 130 -5.45 4.36 6.36
CA PRO A 130 -5.60 4.97 5.04
C PRO A 130 -5.00 4.15 3.90
N GLY A 131 -3.83 3.52 4.12
CA GLY A 131 -3.21 2.64 3.15
C GLY A 131 -4.06 1.41 2.82
N MET A 132 -4.71 0.84 3.82
CA MET A 132 -5.65 -0.28 3.67
C MET A 132 -6.88 0.15 2.88
N ALA A 133 -7.56 1.22 3.31
CA ALA A 133 -8.76 1.74 2.66
C ALA A 133 -8.53 2.02 1.16
N ILE A 134 -7.46 2.78 0.84
CA ILE A 134 -7.12 3.14 -0.53
C ILE A 134 -6.80 1.89 -1.36
N THR A 135 -5.89 1.04 -0.86
CA THR A 135 -5.39 -0.09 -1.65
C THR A 135 -6.48 -1.14 -1.88
N TYR A 136 -7.34 -1.40 -0.89
CA TYR A 136 -8.43 -2.35 -1.01
C TYR A 136 -9.50 -1.87 -1.99
N ALA A 137 -9.87 -0.58 -1.98
CA ALA A 137 -10.82 -0.04 -2.94
C ALA A 137 -10.33 -0.21 -4.39
N LEU A 138 -9.04 0.08 -4.64
CA LEU A 138 -8.44 -0.13 -5.96
C LEU A 138 -8.37 -1.61 -6.34
N MET A 139 -7.99 -2.47 -5.40
CA MET A 139 -7.91 -3.92 -5.62
C MET A 139 -9.27 -4.50 -5.98
N GLN A 140 -10.29 -4.25 -5.14
CA GLN A 140 -11.65 -4.75 -5.34
C GLN A 140 -12.20 -4.29 -6.69
N ARG A 141 -12.03 -3.00 -7.02
CA ARG A 141 -12.47 -2.47 -8.31
C ARG A 141 -11.76 -3.15 -9.49
N LEU A 142 -10.48 -3.46 -9.39
CA LEU A 142 -9.75 -4.14 -10.45
C LEU A 142 -10.19 -5.60 -10.60
N GLU A 143 -10.44 -6.29 -9.48
CA GLU A 143 -10.97 -7.67 -9.50
C GLU A 143 -12.37 -7.72 -10.13
N GLU A 144 -13.26 -6.78 -9.81
CA GLU A 144 -14.57 -6.66 -10.47
C GLU A 144 -14.42 -6.45 -11.98
N LEU A 145 -13.45 -5.63 -12.41
CA LEU A 145 -13.18 -5.41 -13.83
C LEU A 145 -12.63 -6.66 -14.50
N ALA A 146 -11.77 -7.43 -13.82
CA ALA A 146 -11.25 -8.70 -14.34
C ALA A 146 -12.36 -9.75 -14.49
N GLU A 147 -13.37 -9.73 -13.62
CA GLU A 147 -14.54 -10.61 -13.72
C GLU A 147 -15.51 -10.17 -14.85
N LYS A 148 -15.75 -8.86 -14.99
CA LYS A 148 -16.70 -8.29 -15.96
C LYS A 148 -16.14 -8.19 -17.38
N GLU A 149 -14.86 -7.86 -17.52
CA GLU A 149 -14.15 -7.60 -18.78
C GLU A 149 -12.80 -8.39 -18.82
N PRO A 150 -12.81 -9.74 -18.73
CA PRO A 150 -11.60 -10.57 -18.64
C PRO A 150 -10.68 -10.48 -19.87
N GLU A 151 -11.19 -10.00 -21.00
CA GLU A 151 -10.42 -9.69 -22.20
C GLU A 151 -9.61 -8.40 -22.09
N ARG A 152 -10.01 -7.49 -21.19
CA ARG A 152 -9.35 -6.19 -20.97
C ARG A 152 -8.50 -6.16 -19.70
N VAL A 153 -8.92 -6.86 -18.64
CA VAL A 153 -8.21 -6.90 -17.37
C VAL A 153 -7.96 -8.34 -16.96
N GLN A 154 -6.68 -8.69 -16.79
CA GLN A 154 -6.25 -9.99 -16.31
C GLN A 154 -5.43 -9.86 -15.04
N ILE A 155 -5.66 -10.75 -14.09
CA ILE A 155 -4.95 -10.79 -12.81
C ILE A 155 -4.37 -12.20 -12.65
N ILE A 156 -3.05 -12.28 -12.45
CA ILE A 156 -2.35 -13.54 -12.17
C ILE A 156 -1.58 -13.37 -10.86
N LYS A 157 -2.14 -13.95 -9.79
CA LYS A 157 -1.54 -13.98 -8.45
C LYS A 157 -0.65 -15.22 -8.31
N LYS A 158 0.24 -15.23 -7.31
CA LYS A 158 1.27 -16.28 -7.14
C LYS A 158 2.16 -16.46 -8.40
N ALA A 159 2.27 -15.41 -9.21
CA ALA A 159 3.10 -15.35 -10.42
C ALA A 159 4.36 -14.51 -10.13
N ARG A 160 5.49 -15.19 -9.96
CA ARG A 160 6.76 -14.52 -9.66
C ARG A 160 7.47 -14.17 -10.95
N VAL A 161 7.51 -12.89 -11.31
CA VAL A 161 8.35 -12.42 -12.41
C VAL A 161 9.83 -12.60 -12.06
N THR A 162 10.58 -13.27 -12.93
CA THR A 162 11.99 -13.63 -12.75
C THR A 162 12.91 -12.92 -13.74
N GLY A 163 12.37 -12.38 -14.83
CA GLY A 163 13.16 -11.65 -15.83
C GLY A 163 12.34 -10.64 -16.64
N VAL A 164 13.02 -9.60 -17.10
CA VAL A 164 12.52 -8.64 -18.09
C VAL A 164 13.16 -8.98 -19.44
N ASN A 165 12.32 -9.30 -20.43
CA ASN A 165 12.76 -9.76 -21.75
C ASN A 165 13.02 -8.55 -22.66
N LYS A 166 14.11 -8.58 -23.43
CA LYS A 166 14.51 -7.47 -24.29
C LYS A 166 15.18 -7.91 -25.59
N ASP A 167 15.02 -7.07 -26.61
CA ASP A 167 15.81 -7.08 -27.85
C ASP A 167 16.49 -5.71 -28.00
N GLY A 168 17.83 -5.69 -27.91
CA GLY A 168 18.59 -4.44 -27.82
C GLY A 168 18.16 -3.57 -26.62
N ASN A 169 17.66 -2.36 -26.90
CA ASN A 169 17.12 -1.41 -25.90
C ASN A 169 15.60 -1.51 -25.72
N LYS A 170 14.92 -2.37 -26.49
CA LYS A 170 13.47 -2.52 -26.49
C LYS A 170 13.05 -3.69 -25.60
N ILE A 171 12.10 -3.42 -24.70
CA ILE A 171 11.48 -4.45 -23.89
C ILE A 171 10.40 -5.15 -24.70
N THR A 172 10.44 -6.49 -24.65
CA THR A 172 9.51 -7.36 -25.37
C THR A 172 8.49 -8.01 -24.44
N GLY A 173 8.77 -8.07 -23.13
CA GLY A 173 7.86 -8.67 -22.15
C GLY A 173 8.54 -9.04 -20.84
N VAL A 174 7.98 -10.02 -20.14
CA VAL A 174 8.56 -10.60 -18.92
C VAL A 174 8.46 -12.11 -18.93
N SER A 175 9.38 -12.76 -18.22
CA SER A 175 9.32 -14.19 -17.87
C SER A 175 8.94 -14.34 -16.40
N TYR A 176 8.09 -15.30 -16.08
CA TYR A 176 7.54 -15.48 -14.75
C TYR A 176 7.33 -16.97 -14.41
N GLU A 177 7.40 -17.29 -13.12
CA GLU A 177 7.10 -18.61 -12.58
C GLU A 177 5.65 -18.63 -12.06
N PHE A 178 4.88 -19.63 -12.45
CA PHE A 178 3.51 -19.86 -11.98
C PHE A 178 3.22 -21.36 -11.96
N GLY A 179 2.68 -21.88 -10.85
CA GLY A 179 2.36 -23.31 -10.73
C GLY A 179 3.56 -24.26 -10.83
N GLY A 180 4.79 -23.77 -10.63
CA GLY A 180 6.03 -24.53 -10.81
C GLY A 180 6.56 -24.56 -12.25
N GLU A 181 5.87 -23.91 -13.19
CA GLU A 181 6.29 -23.76 -14.58
C GLU A 181 6.81 -22.36 -14.87
N THR A 182 7.68 -22.22 -15.87
CA THR A 182 8.13 -20.93 -16.39
C THR A 182 7.33 -20.58 -17.63
N ASP A 183 6.76 -19.38 -17.64
CA ASP A 183 5.99 -18.84 -18.75
C ASP A 183 6.47 -17.42 -19.08
N SER A 184 6.00 -16.86 -20.19
CA SER A 184 6.35 -15.52 -20.65
C SER A 184 5.14 -14.78 -21.21
N ILE A 185 5.13 -13.47 -21.04
CA ILE A 185 4.08 -12.60 -21.58
C ILE A 185 4.72 -11.40 -22.27
N GLU A 186 4.22 -11.09 -23.46
CA GLU A 186 4.75 -10.02 -24.31
C GLU A 186 3.99 -8.71 -24.13
N GLY A 187 4.72 -7.60 -24.22
CA GLY A 187 4.17 -6.24 -24.15
C GLY A 187 5.08 -5.25 -23.43
N PRO A 188 4.74 -3.94 -23.44
CA PRO A 188 5.36 -2.97 -22.55
C PRO A 188 5.13 -3.32 -21.08
N VAL A 189 6.11 -2.98 -20.24
CA VAL A 189 6.18 -3.41 -18.85
C VAL A 189 6.23 -2.20 -17.91
N VAL A 190 5.32 -2.18 -16.94
CA VAL A 190 5.35 -1.28 -15.78
C VAL A 190 5.75 -2.09 -14.54
N LEU A 191 6.91 -1.80 -13.97
CA LEU A 191 7.38 -2.43 -12.73
C LEU A 191 6.93 -1.62 -11.51
N ALA A 192 6.28 -2.29 -10.56
CA ALA A 192 5.69 -1.73 -9.35
C ALA A 192 6.00 -2.60 -8.11
N THR A 193 7.21 -3.16 -8.04
CA THR A 193 7.58 -4.27 -7.14
C THR A 193 7.95 -3.86 -5.71
N GLY A 194 7.88 -2.58 -5.37
CA GLY A 194 8.25 -2.09 -4.03
C GLY A 194 9.77 -2.04 -3.75
N GLY A 195 10.13 -1.89 -2.48
CA GLY A 195 11.52 -1.76 -2.01
C GLY A 195 12.24 -3.07 -1.65
N TYR A 196 13.35 -2.92 -0.91
CA TYR A 196 14.24 -4.02 -0.49
C TYR A 196 14.53 -4.05 1.03
N ALA A 197 13.76 -3.34 1.85
CA ALA A 197 13.96 -3.24 3.30
C ALA A 197 13.48 -4.47 4.12
N ALA A 198 13.11 -5.55 3.45
CA ALA A 198 12.79 -6.85 4.06
C ALA A 198 13.73 -7.99 3.60
N ASP A 199 14.71 -7.70 2.75
CA ASP A 199 15.69 -8.70 2.32
C ASP A 199 16.84 -8.81 3.35
N PHE A 200 16.83 -9.88 4.14
CA PHE A 200 17.89 -10.21 5.09
C PHE A 200 18.74 -11.39 4.63
N THR A 201 18.77 -11.68 3.32
CA THR A 201 19.63 -12.72 2.75
C THR A 201 21.04 -12.22 2.47
N GLU A 202 21.98 -13.13 2.18
CA GLU A 202 23.35 -12.78 1.80
C GLU A 202 23.44 -11.95 0.51
N THR A 203 22.48 -12.11 -0.40
CA THR A 203 22.41 -11.37 -1.67
C THR A 203 21.63 -10.05 -1.57
N SER A 204 21.32 -9.63 -0.34
CA SER A 204 20.50 -8.47 -0.06
C SER A 204 21.13 -7.17 -0.54
N LEU A 205 20.32 -6.35 -1.21
CA LEU A 205 20.68 -4.96 -1.53
C LEU A 205 20.85 -4.13 -0.24
N LEU A 206 20.06 -4.42 0.80
CA LEU A 206 20.22 -3.77 2.10
C LEU A 206 21.59 -4.08 2.71
N LYS A 207 22.00 -5.35 2.73
CA LYS A 207 23.33 -5.76 3.25
C LYS A 207 24.47 -5.11 2.46
N LYS A 208 24.32 -5.06 1.13
CA LYS A 208 25.33 -4.49 0.23
C LYS A 208 25.52 -2.98 0.45
N TRP A 209 24.44 -2.22 0.60
CA TRP A 209 24.51 -0.76 0.59
C TRP A 209 24.42 -0.12 1.98
N ARG A 210 23.80 -0.80 2.96
CA ARG A 210 23.59 -0.32 4.33
C ARG A 210 23.80 -1.41 5.39
N PRO A 211 25.01 -2.01 5.45
CA PRO A 211 25.33 -3.03 6.44
C PRO A 211 25.16 -2.54 7.89
N ASP A 212 25.29 -1.23 8.13
CA ASP A 212 25.10 -0.57 9.42
C ASP A 212 23.66 -0.66 9.97
N THR A 213 22.67 -0.89 9.10
CA THR A 213 21.26 -0.99 9.50
C THR A 213 20.65 -2.37 9.26
N PHE A 214 21.43 -3.32 8.74
CA PHE A 214 20.96 -4.65 8.36
C PHE A 214 20.32 -5.42 9.53
N ASP A 215 20.82 -5.21 10.74
CA ASP A 215 20.34 -5.92 11.93
C ASP A 215 19.08 -5.31 12.56
N LEU A 216 18.65 -4.12 12.13
CA LEU A 216 17.42 -3.50 12.64
C LEU A 216 16.18 -4.33 12.27
N ALA A 217 15.15 -4.27 13.12
CA ALA A 217 13.82 -4.76 12.78
C ALA A 217 13.20 -3.95 11.65
N SER A 218 12.25 -4.52 10.91
CA SER A 218 11.59 -3.91 9.76
C SER A 218 10.08 -3.84 9.92
N THR A 219 9.48 -2.80 9.36
CA THR A 219 8.02 -2.68 9.27
C THR A 219 7.45 -3.21 7.94
N ASN A 220 8.33 -3.69 7.07
CA ASN A 220 7.95 -4.18 5.75
C ASN A 220 7.29 -5.55 5.84
N GLY A 221 6.52 -5.94 4.82
CA GLY A 221 6.22 -7.34 4.60
C GLY A 221 7.43 -8.09 4.04
N VAL A 222 7.50 -9.39 4.34
CA VAL A 222 8.59 -10.30 3.90
C VAL A 222 8.77 -10.33 2.38
N HIS A 223 7.76 -9.87 1.62
CA HIS A 223 7.80 -9.77 0.17
C HIS A 223 8.66 -8.63 -0.38
N ALA A 224 9.07 -7.63 0.42
CA ALA A 224 9.85 -6.47 -0.05
C ALA A 224 11.36 -6.79 -0.19
N THR A 225 11.69 -7.64 -1.18
CA THR A 225 12.99 -8.30 -1.35
C THR A 225 13.90 -7.71 -2.44
N GLY A 226 13.50 -6.59 -3.05
CA GLY A 226 14.30 -5.93 -4.09
C GLY A 226 14.34 -6.64 -5.45
N ASP A 227 13.38 -7.50 -5.75
CA ASP A 227 13.40 -8.34 -6.97
C ASP A 227 13.44 -7.48 -8.24
N GLY A 228 12.60 -6.44 -8.32
CA GLY A 228 12.57 -5.53 -9.48
C GLY A 228 13.86 -4.74 -9.66
N GLN A 229 14.46 -4.27 -8.56
CA GLN A 229 15.76 -3.59 -8.58
C GLN A 229 16.84 -4.53 -9.15
N LYS A 230 16.91 -5.75 -8.66
CA LYS A 230 17.87 -6.78 -9.13
C LYS A 230 17.67 -7.08 -10.62
N MET A 231 16.43 -7.29 -11.07
CA MET A 231 16.12 -7.56 -12.49
C MET A 231 16.52 -6.40 -13.40
N VAL A 232 16.17 -5.16 -13.05
CA VAL A 232 16.48 -3.99 -13.88
C VAL A 232 17.98 -3.72 -13.93
N MET A 233 18.68 -3.83 -12.80
CA MET A 233 20.14 -3.66 -12.77
C MET A 233 20.84 -4.74 -13.61
N ALA A 234 20.32 -5.96 -13.63
CA ALA A 234 20.88 -7.06 -14.43
C ALA A 234 20.78 -6.81 -15.94
N ILE A 235 19.77 -6.08 -16.41
CA ILE A 235 19.61 -5.72 -17.84
C ILE A 235 20.28 -4.39 -18.22
N GLY A 236 21.03 -3.76 -17.30
CA GLY A 236 21.78 -2.53 -17.54
C GLY A 236 21.06 -1.23 -17.16
N GLY A 237 20.01 -1.30 -16.33
CA GLY A 237 19.38 -0.12 -15.74
C GLY A 237 20.14 0.44 -14.54
N ASN A 238 20.04 1.74 -14.30
CA ASN A 238 20.77 2.41 -13.24
C ASN A 238 20.07 2.26 -11.88
N GLY A 239 20.80 1.78 -10.87
CA GLY A 239 20.41 1.92 -9.46
C GLY A 239 21.02 3.17 -8.87
N ILE A 240 20.20 4.09 -8.35
CA ILE A 240 20.63 5.37 -7.78
C ILE A 240 20.28 5.46 -6.30
N ASP A 241 21.13 6.15 -5.54
CA ASP A 241 20.93 6.44 -4.11
C ASP A 241 20.62 5.19 -3.28
N MET A 242 21.14 4.01 -3.66
CA MET A 242 20.81 2.71 -3.05
C MET A 242 21.22 2.61 -1.57
N ASP A 243 22.04 3.53 -1.06
CA ASP A 243 22.37 3.66 0.37
C ASP A 243 21.28 4.43 1.16
N LYS A 244 20.38 5.12 0.47
CA LYS A 244 19.30 5.91 1.09
C LYS A 244 18.14 5.01 1.50
N VAL A 245 18.33 4.38 2.65
CA VAL A 245 17.31 3.61 3.38
C VAL A 245 16.91 4.39 4.64
N GLN A 246 15.62 4.68 4.78
CA GLN A 246 15.06 5.40 5.91
C GLN A 246 14.74 4.47 7.07
N VAL A 247 15.26 4.84 8.23
CA VAL A 247 14.87 4.32 9.53
C VAL A 247 13.73 5.19 10.07
N HIS A 248 12.64 4.57 10.48
CA HIS A 248 11.52 5.23 11.12
C HIS A 248 11.69 5.22 12.65
N PRO A 249 11.42 6.31 13.37
CA PRO A 249 11.69 6.39 14.81
C PRO A 249 10.75 5.55 15.67
N THR A 250 9.51 5.32 15.22
CA THR A 250 8.44 4.76 16.06
C THR A 250 7.92 3.41 15.55
N GLY A 251 8.77 2.39 15.59
CA GLY A 251 8.34 0.98 15.53
C GLY A 251 7.82 0.54 16.89
N LEU A 252 6.63 -0.06 16.93
CA LEU A 252 6.00 -0.56 18.15
C LEU A 252 6.74 -1.79 18.66
N VAL A 253 7.20 -1.73 19.91
CA VAL A 253 7.76 -2.88 20.60
C VAL A 253 6.63 -3.66 21.25
N ASP A 254 6.43 -4.90 20.83
CA ASP A 254 5.53 -5.82 21.52
C ASP A 254 6.17 -6.25 22.85
N PRO A 255 5.54 -6.01 24.01
CA PRO A 255 6.08 -6.48 25.29
C PRO A 255 6.23 -8.01 25.37
N LYS A 256 5.47 -8.77 24.57
CA LYS A 256 5.51 -10.24 24.52
C LYS A 256 6.62 -10.78 23.62
N ASP A 257 7.01 -10.02 22.60
CA ASP A 257 8.13 -10.35 21.70
C ASP A 257 8.96 -9.10 21.36
N PRO A 258 9.73 -8.55 22.33
CA PRO A 258 10.48 -7.31 22.11
C PRO A 258 11.57 -7.45 21.05
N GLY A 259 12.07 -8.66 20.82
CA GLY A 259 13.15 -8.97 19.88
C GLY A 259 12.69 -9.21 18.44
N SER A 260 11.38 -9.11 18.16
CA SER A 260 10.84 -9.44 16.85
C SER A 260 11.51 -8.67 15.72
N LYS A 261 11.91 -9.38 14.65
CA LYS A 261 12.45 -8.75 13.43
C LYS A 261 11.38 -7.98 12.67
N TRP A 262 10.09 -8.23 12.93
CA TRP A 262 8.97 -7.60 12.23
C TRP A 262 8.12 -6.81 13.20
N LYS A 263 8.01 -5.50 12.98
CA LYS A 263 7.30 -4.61 13.90
C LYS A 263 6.18 -3.85 13.23
N PHE A 264 5.10 -3.62 13.98
CA PHE A 264 4.07 -2.70 13.56
C PHE A 264 4.57 -1.28 13.65
N LEU A 265 4.18 -0.46 12.68
CA LEU A 265 4.52 0.95 12.66
C LEU A 265 3.49 1.75 13.46
N ALA A 266 3.95 2.50 14.46
CA ALA A 266 3.13 3.56 15.04
C ALA A 266 3.01 4.71 14.03
N ALA A 267 1.78 5.09 13.68
CA ALA A 267 1.52 6.16 12.72
C ALA A 267 2.24 7.46 13.13
N GLU A 268 2.88 8.12 12.16
CA GLU A 268 3.48 9.44 12.40
C GLU A 268 2.42 10.48 12.76
N ALA A 269 1.16 10.26 12.33
CA ALA A 269 0.01 11.05 12.74
C ALA A 269 -0.15 11.12 14.27
N LEU A 270 0.24 10.08 15.03
CA LEU A 270 0.20 10.13 16.49
C LEU A 270 1.05 11.26 17.06
N ARG A 271 2.24 11.52 16.49
CA ARG A 271 3.08 12.67 16.83
C ARG A 271 2.52 13.97 16.25
N GLY A 272 1.98 13.91 15.03
CA GLY A 272 1.28 15.02 14.35
C GLY A 272 0.17 15.63 15.19
N GLU A 273 -0.63 14.77 15.81
CA GLU A 273 -1.76 15.12 16.66
C GLU A 273 -1.36 15.37 18.13
N GLY A 274 -0.08 15.58 18.43
CA GLY A 274 0.38 16.01 19.77
C GLY A 274 1.00 14.94 20.65
N GLY A 275 1.21 13.72 20.13
CA GLY A 275 1.96 12.68 20.84
C GLY A 275 3.41 13.08 21.13
N LEU A 276 3.83 12.87 22.38
CA LEU A 276 5.18 13.21 22.88
C LEU A 276 6.07 11.97 22.91
N LEU A 277 7.37 12.17 22.66
CA LEU A 277 8.39 11.14 22.90
C LEU A 277 9.10 11.44 24.22
N LEU A 278 8.94 10.56 25.20
CA LEU A 278 9.60 10.63 26.50
C LEU A 278 10.64 9.54 26.62
N ASN A 279 11.83 9.88 27.12
CA ASN A 279 12.88 8.90 27.41
C ASN A 279 12.62 8.13 28.72
N GLY A 280 13.56 7.28 29.11
CA GLY A 280 13.51 6.47 30.33
C GLY A 280 13.40 7.26 31.63
N ASP A 281 13.71 8.57 31.61
CA ASP A 281 13.59 9.45 32.77
C ASP A 281 12.27 10.25 32.78
N GLY A 282 11.42 10.12 31.73
CA GLY A 282 10.20 10.92 31.59
C GLY A 282 10.41 12.31 31.00
N ASN A 283 11.55 12.54 30.34
CA ASN A 283 11.92 13.82 29.73
C ASN A 283 11.75 13.78 28.20
N ARG A 284 11.31 14.91 27.63
CA ARG A 284 11.43 15.15 26.19
C ARG A 284 12.90 15.30 25.80
N PHE A 285 13.25 14.90 24.58
CA PHE A 285 14.64 14.94 24.09
C PHE A 285 14.77 15.43 22.63
N CYS A 286 13.67 15.69 21.92
CA CYS A 286 13.70 16.14 20.54
C CYS A 286 12.43 16.91 20.15
N ASP A 287 12.43 17.56 18.97
CA ASP A 287 11.20 17.91 18.27
C ASP A 287 10.62 16.66 17.60
N GLU A 288 9.48 16.20 18.11
CA GLU A 288 8.76 15.01 17.62
C GLU A 288 8.25 15.16 16.18
N LEU A 289 8.24 16.38 15.61
CA LEU A 289 7.88 16.68 14.22
C LEU A 289 9.09 17.01 13.34
N GLY A 290 10.30 16.73 13.81
CA GLY A 290 11.50 16.73 12.98
C GLY A 290 11.47 15.65 11.89
N HIS A 291 12.43 15.71 10.96
CA HIS A 291 12.62 14.64 9.98
C HIS A 291 12.97 13.31 10.67
N ARG A 292 12.62 12.19 10.04
CA ARG A 292 12.76 10.85 10.63
C ARG A 292 14.20 10.47 10.95
N ASP A 293 15.16 10.92 10.14
CA ASP A 293 16.58 10.75 10.39
C ASP A 293 17.05 11.50 11.64
N TYR A 294 16.58 12.74 11.85
CA TYR A 294 16.82 13.50 13.07
C TYR A 294 16.21 12.81 14.30
N VAL A 295 14.92 12.46 14.27
CA VAL A 295 14.25 11.85 15.44
C VAL A 295 14.87 10.50 15.79
N SER A 296 15.17 9.66 14.80
CA SER A 296 15.84 8.37 15.04
C SER A 296 17.27 8.56 15.55
N GLY A 297 17.99 9.58 15.06
CA GLY A 297 19.32 9.95 15.54
C GLY A 297 19.31 10.43 16.99
N GLU A 298 18.33 11.24 17.39
CA GLU A 298 18.17 11.63 18.80
C GLU A 298 17.80 10.44 19.68
N MET A 299 16.99 9.50 19.19
CA MET A 299 16.73 8.24 19.90
C MET A 299 18.01 7.42 20.10
N TRP A 300 18.91 7.34 19.11
CA TRP A 300 20.19 6.67 19.31
C TRP A 300 21.07 7.32 20.37
N LYS A 301 21.11 8.65 20.42
CA LYS A 301 21.81 9.36 21.50
C LYS A 301 21.22 9.05 22.88
N GLU A 302 19.90 8.93 22.99
CA GLU A 302 19.26 8.54 24.27
C GLU A 302 19.56 7.08 24.63
N LYS A 303 19.67 6.19 23.64
CA LYS A 303 20.08 4.79 23.86
C LYS A 303 21.51 4.72 24.40
N ASP A 304 22.44 5.47 23.82
CA ASP A 304 23.85 5.53 24.24
C ASP A 304 24.00 6.10 25.66
N LYS A 305 23.09 7.00 26.07
CA LYS A 305 23.02 7.53 27.45
C LYS A 305 22.35 6.58 28.44
N GLY A 306 21.88 5.40 28.01
CA GLY A 306 21.14 4.47 28.86
C GLY A 306 19.73 4.94 29.21
N LYS A 307 19.15 5.87 28.44
CA LYS A 307 17.83 6.49 28.70
C LYS A 307 16.70 5.82 27.91
N PHE A 308 16.84 4.52 27.63
CA PHE A 308 15.78 3.70 27.07
C PHE A 308 15.00 2.99 28.19
N PRO A 309 13.75 2.58 27.96
CA PRO A 309 12.99 2.67 26.71
C PRO A 309 12.43 4.08 26.44
N VAL A 310 12.31 4.43 25.15
CA VAL A 310 11.55 5.61 24.71
C VAL A 310 10.07 5.24 24.59
N ARG A 311 9.19 6.13 25.07
CA ARG A 311 7.73 5.97 25.03
C ARG A 311 7.11 7.05 24.16
N LEU A 312 6.18 6.66 23.29
CA LEU A 312 5.21 7.57 22.70
C LEU A 312 4.04 7.71 23.66
N VAL A 313 3.68 8.95 24.00
CA VAL A 313 2.63 9.29 24.97
C VAL A 313 1.61 10.20 24.30
N LEU A 314 0.37 9.74 24.17
CA LEU A 314 -0.75 10.54 23.69
C LEU A 314 -1.70 10.84 24.85
N ASN A 315 -2.06 12.10 25.04
CA ASN A 315 -3.11 12.48 25.97
C ASN A 315 -4.51 12.15 25.40
N SER A 316 -5.55 12.27 26.22
CA SER A 316 -6.93 11.95 25.82
C SER A 316 -7.39 12.68 24.56
N LYS A 317 -7.07 13.98 24.43
CA LYS A 317 -7.41 14.79 23.24
C LYS A 317 -6.79 14.22 21.96
N ALA A 318 -5.49 13.95 21.97
CA ALA A 318 -4.78 13.39 20.81
C ALA A 318 -5.26 11.97 20.50
N SER A 319 -5.49 11.15 21.52
CA SER A 319 -6.03 9.80 21.34
C SER A 319 -7.43 9.81 20.74
N ASN A 320 -8.31 10.73 21.13
CA ASN A 320 -9.68 10.79 20.58
C ASN A 320 -9.70 11.14 19.08
N VAL A 321 -8.78 11.99 18.62
CA VAL A 321 -8.66 12.34 17.18
C VAL A 321 -8.16 11.14 16.34
N LEU A 322 -7.45 10.21 16.98
CA LEU A 322 -6.86 9.00 16.38
C LEU A 322 -7.40 7.73 17.06
N ASP A 323 -8.68 7.76 17.45
CA ASP A 323 -9.30 6.70 18.27
C ASP A 323 -9.14 5.32 17.64
N PHE A 324 -9.36 5.22 16.32
CA PHE A 324 -9.14 3.98 15.57
C PHE A 324 -7.71 3.46 15.73
N HIS A 325 -6.70 4.31 15.59
CA HIS A 325 -5.29 3.93 15.76
C HIS A 325 -5.03 3.43 17.18
N THR A 326 -5.46 4.19 18.19
CA THR A 326 -5.19 3.84 19.59
C THR A 326 -5.91 2.56 20.00
N ARG A 327 -7.16 2.35 19.57
CA ARG A 327 -7.88 1.08 19.79
C ARG A 327 -7.21 -0.08 19.09
N HIS A 328 -6.86 0.08 17.82
CA HIS A 328 -6.19 -0.97 17.05
C HIS A 328 -4.86 -1.41 17.68
N TYR A 329 -4.02 -0.45 18.09
CA TYR A 329 -2.76 -0.78 18.75
C TYR A 329 -2.97 -1.39 20.14
N SER A 330 -4.00 -0.95 20.87
CA SER A 330 -4.32 -1.47 22.20
C SER A 330 -4.89 -2.89 22.16
N GLY A 331 -5.79 -3.21 21.22
CA GLY A 331 -6.31 -4.57 21.01
C GLY A 331 -5.20 -5.57 20.68
N ARG A 332 -4.16 -5.12 19.96
CA ARG A 332 -2.95 -5.91 19.70
C ARG A 332 -1.99 -6.01 20.89
N GLY A 333 -2.24 -5.31 22.00
CA GLY A 333 -1.36 -5.27 23.16
C GLY A 333 -0.08 -4.43 22.98
N LEU A 334 0.00 -3.64 21.91
CA LEU A 334 1.15 -2.81 21.56
C LEU A 334 1.10 -1.42 22.20
N MET A 335 -0.06 -1.01 22.69
CA MET A 335 -0.33 0.26 23.35
C MET A 335 -1.19 0.03 24.59
N LYS A 336 -0.97 0.82 25.64
CA LYS A 336 -1.69 0.70 26.91
C LYS A 336 -2.33 2.03 27.28
N LYS A 337 -3.58 1.98 27.73
CA LYS A 337 -4.23 3.10 28.39
C LYS A 337 -3.85 3.12 29.88
N MET A 338 -3.46 4.27 30.41
CA MET A 338 -3.12 4.46 31.82
C MET A 338 -3.29 5.92 32.24
N THR A 339 -3.48 6.17 33.53
CA THR A 339 -3.46 7.52 34.11
C THR A 339 -2.04 8.09 34.12
N GLY A 340 -1.87 9.42 34.18
CA GLY A 340 -0.52 9.99 34.26
C GLY A 340 0.26 9.60 35.51
N LYS A 341 -0.42 9.27 36.62
CA LYS A 341 0.23 8.71 37.83
C LYS A 341 0.78 7.30 37.59
N GLU A 342 0.04 6.47 36.87
CA GLU A 342 0.52 5.14 36.45
C GLU A 342 1.68 5.26 35.46
N LEU A 343 1.61 6.22 34.53
CA LEU A 343 2.69 6.52 33.59
C LEU A 343 3.98 6.93 34.33
N ALA A 344 3.88 7.84 35.31
CA ALA A 344 5.04 8.25 36.12
C ALA A 344 5.67 7.03 36.83
N LYS A 345 4.84 6.16 37.40
CA LYS A 345 5.28 4.91 38.05
C LYS A 345 5.94 3.95 37.06
N GLU A 346 5.39 3.78 35.85
CA GLU A 346 5.95 2.90 34.82
C GLU A 346 7.31 3.42 34.30
N ILE A 347 7.45 4.74 34.18
CA ILE A 347 8.73 5.39 33.83
C ILE A 347 9.75 5.21 34.96
N GLY A 348 9.30 5.24 36.22
CA GLY A 348 10.18 5.26 37.39
C GLY A 348 10.48 6.68 37.89
N CYS A 349 9.61 7.65 37.57
CA CYS A 349 9.71 9.04 38.04
C CYS A 349 8.51 9.43 38.93
N THR A 350 8.53 10.61 39.54
CA THR A 350 7.39 11.09 40.34
C THR A 350 6.35 11.79 39.46
N PRO A 351 5.05 11.80 39.83
CA PRO A 351 4.03 12.58 39.12
C PRO A 351 4.39 14.06 38.99
N GLU A 352 5.08 14.64 39.99
CA GLU A 352 5.54 16.03 39.97
C GLU A 352 6.63 16.25 38.92
N HIS A 353 7.55 15.29 38.75
CA HIS A 353 8.55 15.33 37.69
C HIS A 353 7.88 15.33 36.31
N LEU A 354 6.94 14.41 36.10
CA LEU A 354 6.22 14.32 34.83
C LEU A 354 5.36 15.56 34.55
N GLN A 355 4.67 16.08 35.58
CA GLN A 355 3.93 17.33 35.49
C GLN A 355 4.85 18.51 35.17
N SER A 356 6.08 18.54 35.68
CA SER A 356 7.07 19.57 35.31
C SER A 356 7.43 19.50 33.82
N THR A 357 7.66 18.30 33.28
CA THR A 357 7.87 18.09 31.84
C THR A 357 6.69 18.60 31.02
N PHE A 358 5.45 18.28 31.41
CA PHE A 358 4.25 18.73 30.71
C PHE A 358 4.02 20.24 30.83
N SER A 359 4.20 20.82 32.01
CA SER A 359 4.10 22.27 32.22
C SER A 359 5.13 23.03 31.38
N ALA A 360 6.38 22.54 31.30
CA ALA A 360 7.40 23.13 30.44
C ALA A 360 7.01 23.05 28.96
N TYR A 361 6.45 21.92 28.51
CA TYR A 361 5.93 21.77 27.15
C TYR A 361 4.77 22.73 26.85
N ASN A 362 3.82 22.88 27.78
CA ASN A 362 2.69 23.79 27.64
C ASN A 362 3.16 25.26 27.58
N ASP A 363 4.11 25.67 28.43
CA ASP A 363 4.69 27.01 28.39
C ASP A 363 5.35 27.31 27.03
N ILE A 364 6.02 26.32 26.45
CA ILE A 364 6.63 26.43 25.12
C ILE A 364 5.54 26.56 24.05
N ALA A 365 4.49 25.73 24.12
CA ALA A 365 3.37 25.76 23.17
C ALA A 365 2.61 27.10 23.21
N ASP A 366 2.48 27.71 24.40
CA ASP A 366 1.88 29.02 24.62
C ASP A 366 2.80 30.19 24.21
N GLY A 367 4.03 29.92 23.76
CA GLY A 367 5.01 30.92 23.37
C GLY A 367 5.68 31.65 24.55
N LYS A 368 5.50 31.18 25.79
CA LYS A 368 6.13 31.76 26.99
C LYS A 368 7.61 31.41 27.10
N LYS A 369 8.03 30.29 26.48
CA LYS A 369 9.41 29.81 26.45
C LYS A 369 9.78 29.36 25.03
N LYS A 370 11.07 29.41 24.71
CA LYS A 370 11.60 28.81 23.46
C LYS A 370 11.77 27.31 23.65
N ASP A 371 11.40 26.52 22.65
CA ASP A 371 11.65 25.08 22.66
C ASP A 371 13.16 24.80 22.52
N PRO A 372 13.78 24.01 23.42
CA PRO A 372 15.21 23.69 23.34
C PRO A 372 15.57 22.85 22.11
N TYR A 373 14.59 22.18 21.49
CA TYR A 373 14.76 21.34 20.31
C TYR A 373 14.28 22.01 19.02
N GLY A 374 13.79 23.26 19.10
CA GLY A 374 13.32 24.03 17.96
C GLY A 374 11.92 23.65 17.46
N LYS A 375 11.11 22.95 18.26
CA LYS A 375 9.73 22.60 17.93
C LYS A 375 8.88 23.84 17.63
N LYS A 376 8.12 23.79 16.54
CA LYS A 376 7.33 24.92 16.03
C LYS A 376 5.82 24.72 16.06
N PHE A 377 5.37 23.46 16.08
CA PHE A 377 3.96 23.13 15.89
C PHE A 377 3.48 22.26 17.04
N PHE A 378 2.34 22.64 17.61
CA PHE A 378 1.76 22.04 18.80
C PHE A 378 0.28 21.78 18.54
N HIS A 379 -0.21 20.59 18.90
CA HIS A 379 -1.61 20.18 18.73
C HIS A 379 -2.10 19.49 20.00
N ASN A 380 -3.42 19.53 20.22
CA ASN A 380 -4.13 18.81 21.29
C ASN A 380 -3.61 19.06 22.72
N GLY A 381 -2.99 20.21 22.96
CA GLY A 381 -2.62 20.67 24.31
C GLY A 381 -3.78 21.33 25.08
N PRO A 382 -3.53 21.79 26.32
CA PRO A 382 -2.37 21.46 27.14
C PRO A 382 -2.36 19.98 27.57
N VAL A 383 -1.19 19.47 27.97
CA VAL A 383 -1.00 18.13 28.54
C VAL A 383 -0.87 18.24 30.07
N ASN A 384 -1.48 17.32 30.82
CA ASN A 384 -1.49 17.35 32.29
C ASN A 384 -1.36 15.94 32.87
N VAL A 385 -0.66 15.77 33.99
CA VAL A 385 -0.46 14.47 34.65
C VAL A 385 -1.75 13.84 35.16
N ASP A 386 -2.80 14.63 35.39
CA ASP A 386 -4.12 14.15 35.78
C ASP A 386 -4.98 13.68 34.59
N ASP A 387 -4.45 13.73 33.36
CA ASP A 387 -5.10 13.18 32.16
C ASP A 387 -4.92 11.65 32.06
N ASP A 388 -5.72 11.05 31.19
CA ASP A 388 -5.54 9.69 30.70
C ASP A 388 -4.60 9.69 29.49
N PHE A 389 -3.77 8.66 29.39
CA PHE A 389 -2.77 8.52 28.35
C PHE A 389 -2.85 7.18 27.63
N HIS A 390 -2.60 7.19 26.32
CA HIS A 390 -2.21 6.01 25.57
C HIS A 390 -0.70 6.00 25.37
N VAL A 391 -0.06 4.92 25.77
CA VAL A 391 1.40 4.80 25.87
C VAL A 391 1.88 3.56 25.16
N ALA A 392 2.93 3.70 24.36
CA ALA A 392 3.56 2.58 23.66
C ALA A 392 5.08 2.74 23.64
N VAL A 393 5.80 1.62 23.75
CA VAL A 393 7.27 1.59 23.70
C VAL A 393 7.72 1.60 22.25
N MET A 394 8.70 2.46 21.95
CA MET A 394 9.18 2.71 20.60
C MET A 394 10.63 2.34 20.43
N GLU A 395 10.96 1.84 19.25
CA GLU A 395 12.33 1.76 18.77
C GLU A 395 12.42 2.17 17.28
N PRO A 396 13.60 2.63 16.84
CA PRO A 396 13.81 2.87 15.42
C PRO A 396 13.91 1.58 14.59
N VAL A 397 13.28 1.57 13.42
CA VAL A 397 13.07 0.39 12.56
C VAL A 397 13.29 0.70 11.08
N LEU A 398 13.78 -0.26 10.30
CA LEU A 398 13.85 -0.19 8.84
C LEU A 398 12.44 -0.01 8.25
N HIS A 399 12.29 0.92 7.32
CA HIS A 399 10.96 1.31 6.89
C HIS A 399 10.82 1.49 5.38
N PHE A 400 11.68 2.26 4.72
CA PHE A 400 11.49 2.63 3.32
C PHE A 400 12.83 2.80 2.59
N THR A 401 12.92 2.35 1.34
CA THR A 401 14.11 2.52 0.49
C THR A 401 13.88 3.65 -0.50
N MET A 402 14.50 4.82 -0.29
CA MET A 402 14.42 5.96 -1.22
C MET A 402 15.28 5.76 -2.46
N GLY A 403 16.40 5.05 -2.30
CA GLY A 403 17.19 4.55 -3.41
C GLY A 403 16.45 3.50 -4.21
N GLY A 404 16.65 3.50 -5.52
CA GLY A 404 15.95 2.60 -6.43
C GLY A 404 16.42 2.75 -7.86
N ILE A 405 15.58 2.35 -8.80
CA ILE A 405 15.86 2.43 -10.23
C ILE A 405 15.67 3.85 -10.73
N GLU A 406 16.64 4.35 -11.48
CA GLU A 406 16.58 5.68 -12.07
C GLU A 406 15.46 5.78 -13.11
N ILE A 407 14.62 6.81 -12.95
CA ILE A 407 13.56 7.16 -13.89
C ILE A 407 13.65 8.64 -14.29
N ASN A 408 13.02 8.98 -15.41
CA ASN A 408 12.71 10.36 -15.75
C ASN A 408 11.31 10.79 -15.26
N ASP A 409 10.90 12.02 -15.59
CA ASP A 409 9.61 12.62 -15.22
C ASP A 409 8.38 11.95 -15.87
N LYS A 410 8.59 11.02 -16.81
CA LYS A 410 7.57 10.18 -17.45
C LYS A 410 7.54 8.75 -16.92
N ALA A 411 8.30 8.47 -15.86
CA ALA A 411 8.47 7.16 -15.26
C ALA A 411 9.17 6.12 -16.15
N GLU A 412 9.87 6.55 -17.22
CA GLU A 412 10.68 5.67 -18.08
C GLU A 412 11.98 5.29 -17.35
N ILE A 413 12.33 4.00 -17.34
CA ILE A 413 13.56 3.52 -16.72
C ILE A 413 14.77 3.89 -17.58
N LEU A 414 15.80 4.47 -16.97
CA LEU A 414 17.04 4.86 -17.64
C LEU A 414 18.09 3.74 -17.61
N ASN A 415 18.71 3.50 -18.76
CA ASN A 415 19.83 2.59 -18.94
C ASN A 415 21.18 3.26 -18.56
N SER A 416 22.27 2.51 -18.64
CA SER A 416 23.63 2.98 -18.33
C SER A 416 24.14 4.16 -19.18
N GLU A 417 23.51 4.44 -20.33
CA GLU A 417 23.80 5.62 -21.15
C GLU A 417 22.95 6.84 -20.78
N GLY A 418 22.08 6.72 -19.77
CA GLY A 418 21.10 7.75 -19.40
C GLY A 418 19.92 7.87 -20.37
N LYS A 419 19.71 6.88 -21.26
CA LYS A 419 18.59 6.84 -22.20
C LYS A 419 17.47 5.93 -21.67
N PRO A 420 16.21 6.22 -21.97
CA PRO A 420 15.11 5.34 -21.58
C PRO A 420 15.16 4.00 -22.33
N PHE A 421 14.86 2.91 -21.63
CA PHE A 421 14.49 1.65 -22.27
C PHE A 421 13.14 1.81 -22.99
N GLU A 422 13.03 1.30 -24.22
CA GLU A 422 11.79 1.39 -24.98
C GLU A 422 10.76 0.40 -24.41
N GLY A 423 9.67 0.91 -23.85
CA GLY A 423 8.59 0.10 -23.28
C GLY A 423 8.79 -0.36 -21.84
N LEU A 424 9.69 0.25 -21.07
CA LEU A 424 9.93 -0.07 -19.65
C LEU A 424 9.71 1.13 -18.73
N TYR A 425 8.88 0.93 -17.71
CA TYR A 425 8.52 1.96 -16.76
C TYR A 425 8.63 1.46 -15.32
N ALA A 426 8.87 2.35 -14.36
CA ALA A 426 8.88 2.01 -12.94
C ALA A 426 8.11 3.04 -12.11
N CYS A 427 7.44 2.57 -11.06
CA CYS A 427 6.69 3.42 -10.14
C CYS A 427 6.69 2.89 -8.70
N GLY A 428 6.27 3.75 -7.76
CA GLY A 428 6.31 3.45 -6.33
C GLY A 428 7.73 3.38 -5.77
N GLU A 429 7.93 2.59 -4.72
CA GLU A 429 9.23 2.46 -4.02
C GLU A 429 10.34 1.80 -4.87
N LEU A 430 10.00 1.20 -6.01
CA LEU A 430 11.00 0.73 -6.97
C LEU A 430 11.78 1.89 -7.59
N ALA A 431 11.14 3.04 -7.80
CA ALA A 431 11.74 4.20 -8.46
C ALA A 431 12.60 5.01 -7.48
N GLY A 432 13.86 5.25 -7.86
CA GLY A 432 14.80 6.09 -7.13
C GLY A 432 14.64 7.58 -7.48
N GLY A 433 15.25 8.45 -6.66
CA GLY A 433 15.36 9.88 -6.93
C GLY A 433 14.15 10.74 -6.56
N VAL A 434 12.95 10.15 -6.41
CA VAL A 434 11.71 10.89 -6.07
C VAL A 434 11.79 11.59 -4.71
N HIS A 435 12.49 10.98 -3.76
CA HIS A 435 12.53 11.44 -2.36
C HIS A 435 13.89 11.95 -1.90
N GLY A 436 14.94 11.78 -2.71
CA GLY A 436 16.32 12.11 -2.35
C GLY A 436 16.76 11.49 -1.02
N ALA A 437 17.45 12.27 -0.18
CA ALA A 437 18.09 11.78 1.04
C ALA A 437 17.11 11.39 2.17
N ASN A 438 15.92 11.99 2.21
CA ASN A 438 14.92 11.69 3.23
C ASN A 438 13.49 11.89 2.70
N ARG A 439 12.65 10.86 2.89
CA ARG A 439 11.24 10.90 2.52
C ARG A 439 10.37 11.53 3.61
N LEU A 440 9.50 12.47 3.25
CA LEU A 440 8.46 13.01 4.12
C LEU A 440 7.33 11.99 4.39
N GLY A 441 6.77 12.02 5.61
CA GLY A 441 5.59 11.23 5.97
C GLY A 441 4.43 11.51 5.01
N GLY A 442 3.69 10.48 4.60
CA GLY A 442 2.58 10.57 3.63
C GLY A 442 2.98 10.60 2.15
N SER A 443 4.23 10.94 1.81
CA SER A 443 4.67 11.04 0.40
C SER A 443 4.86 9.69 -0.29
N SER A 444 4.91 8.58 0.46
CA SER A 444 5.02 7.23 -0.13
C SER A 444 3.73 6.82 -0.85
N LEU A 445 2.56 6.92 -0.17
CA LEU A 445 1.28 6.63 -0.81
C LEU A 445 1.04 7.59 -1.98
N LEU A 446 1.42 8.86 -1.82
CA LEU A 446 1.33 9.84 -2.91
C LEU A 446 2.21 9.43 -4.10
N GLY A 447 3.46 9.04 -3.85
CA GLY A 447 4.38 8.56 -4.88
C GLY A 447 3.82 7.34 -5.61
N CYS A 448 3.20 6.39 -4.89
CA CYS A 448 2.54 5.25 -5.49
C CYS A 448 1.44 5.68 -6.48
N VAL A 449 0.53 6.57 -6.06
CA VAL A 449 -0.59 6.99 -6.92
C VAL A 449 -0.10 7.87 -8.07
N VAL A 450 0.70 8.90 -7.80
CA VAL A 450 1.17 9.83 -8.85
C VAL A 450 2.00 9.11 -9.89
N TYR A 451 3.04 8.37 -9.47
CA TYR A 451 3.91 7.70 -10.43
C TYR A 451 3.29 6.44 -11.02
N GLY A 452 2.37 5.77 -10.30
CA GLY A 452 1.57 4.70 -10.89
C GLY A 452 0.74 5.22 -12.06
N ARG A 453 0.05 6.36 -11.88
CA ARG A 453 -0.72 7.02 -12.95
C ARG A 453 0.18 7.52 -14.08
N VAL A 454 1.30 8.17 -13.77
CA VAL A 454 2.26 8.62 -14.80
C VAL A 454 2.79 7.43 -15.62
N ALA A 455 3.19 6.33 -14.97
CA ALA A 455 3.67 5.14 -15.67
C ALA A 455 2.55 4.50 -16.52
N GLY A 456 1.33 4.41 -16.00
CA GLY A 456 0.17 3.90 -16.73
C GLY A 456 -0.21 4.74 -17.95
N ASP A 457 -0.19 6.07 -17.83
CA ASP A 457 -0.42 7.01 -18.94
C ASP A 457 0.67 6.86 -20.01
N THR A 458 1.95 6.86 -19.62
CA THR A 458 3.08 6.74 -20.57
C THR A 458 3.07 5.38 -21.27
N ALA A 459 2.82 4.29 -20.53
CA ALA A 459 2.73 2.94 -21.11
C ALA A 459 1.56 2.81 -22.09
N SER A 460 0.40 3.38 -21.77
CA SER A 460 -0.76 3.42 -22.67
C SER A 460 -0.45 4.21 -23.94
N ASN A 461 0.16 5.39 -23.81
CA ASN A 461 0.59 6.19 -24.96
C ASN A 461 1.55 5.41 -25.86
N TYR A 462 2.50 4.69 -25.29
CA TYR A 462 3.42 3.84 -26.06
C TYR A 462 2.69 2.69 -26.77
N LEU A 463 1.76 2.00 -26.07
CA LEU A 463 0.93 0.94 -26.65
C LEU A 463 0.15 1.44 -27.88
N PHE A 464 -0.54 2.57 -27.75
CA PHE A 464 -1.34 3.13 -28.84
C PHE A 464 -0.49 3.66 -29.99
N ARG A 465 0.68 4.26 -29.71
CA ARG A 465 1.62 4.66 -30.78
C ARG A 465 2.11 3.46 -31.57
N ASN A 466 2.41 2.34 -30.91
CA ASN A 466 2.82 1.12 -31.60
C ASN A 466 1.68 0.52 -32.43
N ALA A 467 0.45 0.53 -31.93
CA ALA A 467 -0.72 0.13 -32.72
C ALA A 467 -0.91 1.01 -33.97
N LEU A 468 -0.66 2.33 -33.84
CA LEU A 468 -0.72 3.29 -34.94
C LEU A 468 0.44 3.16 -35.94
N ASN A 469 1.61 2.66 -35.53
CA ASN A 469 2.78 2.53 -36.41
C ASN A 469 2.91 1.14 -37.04
N GLY A 470 2.38 0.09 -36.39
CA GLY A 470 2.47 -1.30 -36.86
C GLY A 470 1.47 -1.69 -37.94
N SER A 471 0.53 -0.81 -38.32
CA SER A 471 -0.48 -1.06 -39.35
C SER A 471 -0.13 -0.30 -40.63
N ALA A 472 0.44 -1.02 -41.61
CA ALA A 472 0.67 -0.52 -42.96
C ALA A 472 -0.67 -0.12 -43.61
N GLY A 473 -0.77 1.15 -44.01
CA GLY A 473 -1.83 1.65 -44.90
C GLY A 473 -2.92 2.49 -44.22
N VAL A 474 -2.79 3.82 -44.32
CA VAL A 474 -3.84 4.81 -44.00
C VAL A 474 -5.17 4.48 -44.71
N THR A 475 -5.13 3.74 -45.82
CA THR A 475 -6.30 3.31 -46.59
C THR A 475 -7.12 2.19 -45.94
N SER A 476 -6.55 1.35 -45.06
CA SER A 476 -7.36 0.32 -44.35
C SER A 476 -8.17 0.93 -43.20
N ARG A 477 -7.72 2.07 -42.65
CA ARG A 477 -8.36 2.73 -41.50
C ARG A 477 -9.70 3.39 -41.81
N LEU A 478 -9.88 3.88 -43.03
CA LEU A 478 -11.17 4.48 -43.43
C LEU A 478 -12.29 3.43 -43.56
N GLY A 479 -11.98 2.14 -43.68
CA GLY A 479 -12.95 1.05 -43.73
C GLY A 479 -13.18 0.30 -42.40
N GLN A 480 -12.31 0.47 -41.40
CA GLN A 480 -12.33 -0.31 -40.15
C GLN A 480 -12.79 0.48 -38.92
N ILE A 481 -12.90 1.81 -38.98
CA ILE A 481 -13.42 2.60 -37.86
C ILE A 481 -14.95 2.64 -37.98
N SER A 482 -15.61 1.61 -37.47
CA SER A 482 -17.04 1.70 -37.12
C SER A 482 -17.15 2.31 -35.74
N LEU A 483 -17.39 3.62 -35.67
CA LEU A 483 -17.70 4.30 -34.42
C LEU A 483 -19.12 3.90 -34.01
N HIS A 484 -19.27 2.89 -33.16
CA HIS A 484 -20.56 2.53 -32.59
C HIS A 484 -20.87 3.48 -31.44
N ILE A 485 -21.71 4.48 -31.72
CA ILE A 485 -22.43 5.21 -30.68
C ILE A 485 -23.73 4.44 -30.46
N ASP A 486 -23.79 3.61 -29.42
CA ASP A 486 -25.02 2.92 -29.03
C ASP A 486 -25.97 3.93 -28.36
N PRO A 487 -27.08 4.33 -28.99
CA PRO A 487 -28.01 5.30 -28.41
C PRO A 487 -28.75 4.76 -27.17
N SER A 488 -28.71 3.44 -26.95
CA SER A 488 -29.33 2.80 -25.78
C SER A 488 -28.43 2.80 -24.54
N GLN A 489 -27.13 3.13 -24.69
CA GLN A 489 -26.19 3.31 -23.57
C GLN A 489 -25.39 4.63 -23.70
N PRO A 490 -25.97 5.78 -23.30
CA PRO A 490 -25.27 7.06 -23.33
C PRO A 490 -23.99 7.02 -22.50
N GLY A 491 -22.84 7.32 -23.13
CA GLY A 491 -21.53 7.44 -22.45
C GLY A 491 -20.52 6.34 -22.75
N LYS A 492 -20.87 5.31 -23.53
CA LYS A 492 -19.93 4.25 -23.95
C LYS A 492 -19.48 4.49 -25.39
N ILE A 493 -18.19 4.78 -25.58
CA ILE A 493 -17.53 4.77 -26.90
C ILE A 493 -16.69 3.50 -26.95
N SER A 494 -17.09 2.52 -27.76
CA SER A 494 -16.26 1.35 -28.07
C SER A 494 -15.59 1.52 -29.44
N VAL A 495 -14.31 1.18 -29.51
CA VAL A 495 -13.58 1.07 -30.77
C VAL A 495 -13.27 -0.40 -30.99
N GLU A 496 -14.00 -1.04 -31.90
CA GLU A 496 -13.73 -2.41 -32.32
C GLU A 496 -12.82 -2.41 -33.55
N TRP A 497 -11.81 -3.28 -33.53
CA TRP A 497 -10.86 -3.45 -34.62
C TRP A 497 -11.16 -4.78 -35.30
N ASP A 498 -12.01 -4.76 -36.34
CA ASP A 498 -12.37 -6.00 -37.05
C ASP A 498 -11.27 -6.40 -38.04
N SER A 499 -10.87 -7.67 -38.00
CA SER A 499 -9.84 -8.26 -38.86
C SER A 499 -10.42 -9.36 -39.76
N GLN A 500 -11.60 -9.17 -40.33
CA GLN A 500 -12.14 -10.06 -41.36
C GLN A 500 -12.30 -9.39 -42.71
N GLY A 501 -11.69 -10.02 -43.70
CA GLY A 501 -11.80 -9.67 -45.11
C GLY A 501 -13.24 -9.80 -45.60
N THR A 502 -13.65 -8.81 -46.37
CA THR A 502 -14.94 -8.71 -47.06
C THR A 502 -15.31 -9.98 -47.82
N SER A 503 -16.51 -10.51 -47.57
CA SER A 503 -17.30 -11.18 -48.61
C SER A 503 -18.73 -10.66 -48.59
N SER A 504 -19.18 -10.18 -49.74
CA SER A 504 -20.49 -9.62 -50.04
C SER A 504 -21.57 -10.71 -50.09
N GLY A 505 -22.70 -10.49 -49.41
CA GLY A 505 -23.88 -11.34 -49.52
C GLY A 505 -25.14 -10.63 -49.03
N THR A 506 -25.95 -10.16 -49.98
CA THR A 506 -27.28 -9.55 -49.80
C THR A 506 -28.30 -10.48 -49.13
N GLY A 507 -29.11 -9.94 -48.21
CA GLY A 507 -30.30 -10.64 -47.70
C GLY A 507 -30.97 -9.95 -46.52
N SER A 508 -31.95 -9.09 -46.81
CA SER A 508 -32.87 -8.49 -45.84
C SER A 508 -33.73 -9.53 -45.10
N LYS A 509 -33.95 -9.34 -43.78
CA LYS A 509 -35.24 -9.55 -43.10
C LYS A 509 -35.22 -9.01 -41.66
N GLN A 510 -36.12 -8.06 -41.39
CA GLN A 510 -36.58 -7.70 -40.04
C GLN A 510 -37.40 -8.86 -39.46
N ALA A 511 -37.23 -9.14 -38.17
CA ALA A 511 -38.23 -9.78 -37.32
C ALA A 511 -38.09 -9.31 -35.86
N GLN A 512 -39.24 -9.01 -35.25
CA GLN A 512 -39.46 -8.61 -33.86
C GLN A 512 -39.38 -9.80 -32.87
N GLN A 513 -39.17 -9.43 -31.59
CA GLN A 513 -39.46 -10.18 -30.34
C GLN A 513 -38.54 -11.40 -30.05
N SER A 514 -38.20 -11.77 -28.82
CA SER A 514 -38.66 -11.45 -27.46
C SER A 514 -37.58 -11.88 -26.46
N GLN A 515 -37.51 -11.21 -25.29
CA GLN A 515 -36.81 -11.74 -24.12
C GLN A 515 -37.36 -13.12 -23.72
N SER A 516 -36.46 -14.10 -23.55
CA SER A 516 -36.68 -15.23 -22.66
C SER A 516 -35.35 -15.81 -22.17
N SER A 517 -35.26 -15.93 -20.86
CA SER A 517 -34.24 -16.58 -20.05
C SER A 517 -34.14 -18.10 -20.28
N ALA A 518 -32.96 -18.64 -19.91
CA ALA A 518 -32.62 -20.01 -19.50
C ALA A 518 -31.94 -20.96 -20.51
N GLY A 519 -30.79 -21.51 -20.07
CA GLY A 519 -30.38 -22.90 -20.33
C GLY A 519 -29.22 -23.12 -21.31
N PRO A 520 -28.10 -23.75 -20.88
CA PRO A 520 -27.02 -24.12 -21.79
C PRO A 520 -27.28 -25.50 -22.44
N VAL A 521 -27.12 -25.59 -23.77
CA VAL A 521 -27.02 -26.86 -24.49
C VAL A 521 -25.54 -27.13 -24.77
N MET A 522 -25.01 -28.20 -24.17
CA MET A 522 -23.64 -28.69 -24.40
C MET A 522 -23.57 -29.49 -25.70
N SER A 523 -22.60 -29.20 -26.56
CA SER A 523 -22.12 -30.14 -27.57
C SER A 523 -20.76 -30.70 -27.17
N LYS A 524 -20.65 -32.04 -27.21
CA LYS A 524 -19.42 -32.83 -27.04
C LYS A 524 -18.60 -32.79 -28.34
N ASN A 525 -17.35 -32.32 -28.27
CA ASN A 525 -16.14 -32.89 -28.93
C ASN A 525 -15.05 -31.83 -29.23
N GLY A 526 -13.83 -32.09 -28.72
CA GLY A 526 -12.51 -31.66 -29.21
C GLY A 526 -12.02 -30.27 -28.78
N ASP A 527 -10.72 -29.97 -28.73
CA ASP A 527 -9.46 -30.71 -28.63
C ASP A 527 -8.38 -29.63 -28.33
N SER A 528 -7.23 -30.05 -27.80
CA SER A 528 -6.13 -29.22 -27.27
C SER A 528 -5.34 -28.46 -28.36
N SER A 529 -5.23 -27.12 -28.25
CA SER A 529 -4.10 -26.28 -28.75
C SER A 529 -4.37 -24.77 -28.65
N ASP A 530 -4.35 -24.18 -27.44
CA ASP A 530 -4.15 -22.73 -27.20
C ASP A 530 -3.93 -22.47 -25.69
N PRO A 531 -2.80 -21.90 -25.21
CA PRO A 531 -2.57 -21.67 -23.78
C PRO A 531 -3.50 -20.61 -23.13
N GLY A 532 -4.32 -19.92 -23.92
CA GLY A 532 -5.06 -18.72 -23.51
C GLY A 532 -6.55 -18.86 -23.15
N LYS A 533 -7.10 -20.07 -22.96
CA LYS A 533 -8.51 -20.24 -22.56
C LYS A 533 -8.66 -20.89 -21.19
N VAL A 534 -8.69 -20.08 -20.13
CA VAL A 534 -9.53 -20.39 -18.97
C VAL A 534 -10.98 -20.19 -19.41
N SER A 535 -11.55 -21.16 -20.13
CA SER A 535 -12.93 -21.07 -20.62
C SER A 535 -13.89 -21.29 -19.46
N LYS A 536 -14.36 -20.16 -18.92
CA LYS A 536 -15.30 -19.93 -17.81
C LYS A 536 -14.56 -19.48 -16.54
N PRO A 537 -14.88 -18.31 -15.97
CA PRO A 537 -14.54 -18.05 -14.58
C PRO A 537 -15.09 -19.23 -13.77
N ASN A 538 -14.29 -19.78 -12.85
CA ASN A 538 -14.85 -20.66 -11.84
C ASN A 538 -16.04 -19.91 -11.25
N LYS A 539 -17.27 -20.43 -11.44
CA LYS A 539 -18.37 -19.99 -10.58
C LYS A 539 -17.83 -20.17 -9.15
N PRO A 540 -17.75 -19.11 -8.33
CA PRO A 540 -17.31 -19.28 -6.96
C PRO A 540 -18.18 -20.39 -6.37
N ALA A 541 -17.56 -21.41 -5.77
CA ALA A 541 -18.32 -22.36 -4.98
C ALA A 541 -19.12 -21.52 -3.97
N GLU A 542 -20.43 -21.74 -3.87
CA GLU A 542 -21.24 -21.05 -2.86
C GLU A 542 -20.58 -21.29 -1.50
N PHE A 543 -20.16 -20.20 -0.85
CA PHE A 543 -19.56 -20.27 0.47
C PHE A 543 -20.54 -20.95 1.42
N LYS A 544 -20.09 -22.01 2.10
CA LYS A 544 -20.90 -22.75 3.08
C LYS A 544 -20.09 -22.94 4.34
N ILE A 545 -20.70 -22.64 5.47
CA ILE A 545 -20.12 -22.87 6.79
C ILE A 545 -20.42 -24.32 7.18
N PRO A 546 -19.42 -25.19 7.38
CA PRO A 546 -19.67 -26.57 7.78
C PRO A 546 -20.50 -26.67 9.07
N GLU A 547 -21.35 -27.70 9.15
CA GLU A 547 -22.18 -27.99 10.34
C GLU A 547 -21.36 -28.56 11.51
N LYS A 548 -20.07 -28.88 11.28
CA LYS A 548 -19.19 -29.41 12.31
C LYS A 548 -19.00 -28.37 13.42
N GLU A 549 -19.25 -28.79 14.67
CA GLU A 549 -19.12 -27.93 15.84
C GLU A 549 -17.81 -28.20 16.59
N TYR A 550 -17.22 -27.15 17.13
CA TYR A 550 -16.02 -27.19 17.97
C TYR A 550 -16.24 -26.36 19.24
N SER A 551 -15.69 -26.81 20.36
CA SER A 551 -15.65 -26.04 21.61
C SER A 551 -14.47 -25.04 21.61
N MET A 552 -14.58 -23.97 22.41
CA MET A 552 -13.46 -23.03 22.58
C MET A 552 -12.22 -23.69 23.21
N ASP A 553 -12.40 -24.71 24.05
CA ASP A 553 -11.30 -25.49 24.61
C ASP A 553 -10.57 -26.34 23.57
N GLU A 554 -11.27 -26.78 22.51
CA GLU A 554 -10.63 -27.43 21.36
C GLU A 554 -9.85 -26.41 20.55
N VAL A 555 -10.47 -25.29 20.19
CA VAL A 555 -9.79 -24.21 19.45
C VAL A 555 -8.53 -23.74 20.19
N ALA A 556 -8.58 -23.60 21.51
CA ALA A 556 -7.45 -23.15 22.33
C ALA A 556 -6.21 -24.07 22.28
N LYS A 557 -6.36 -25.33 21.83
CA LYS A 557 -5.24 -26.27 21.65
C LYS A 557 -4.44 -25.99 20.37
N HIS A 558 -5.07 -25.37 19.38
CA HIS A 558 -4.49 -25.04 18.08
C HIS A 558 -3.86 -23.65 18.14
N ASN A 559 -2.77 -23.57 18.92
CA ASN A 559 -2.06 -22.35 19.26
C ASN A 559 -0.57 -22.44 18.90
N LYS A 560 -0.25 -22.91 17.70
CA LYS A 560 1.14 -22.91 17.17
C LYS A 560 1.14 -22.43 15.72
N LYS A 561 2.31 -22.06 15.19
CA LYS A 561 2.40 -21.57 13.80
C LYS A 561 1.90 -22.62 12.80
N GLU A 562 2.25 -23.88 13.03
CA GLU A 562 1.95 -25.02 12.17
C GLU A 562 0.57 -25.64 12.46
N ASP A 563 -0.12 -25.14 13.49
CA ASP A 563 -1.40 -25.63 13.98
C ASP A 563 -2.16 -24.47 14.64
N LEU A 564 -2.73 -23.58 13.79
CA LEU A 564 -3.27 -22.29 14.19
C LEU A 564 -4.74 -22.18 13.82
N TRP A 565 -5.62 -22.22 14.83
CA TRP A 565 -7.04 -21.95 14.65
C TRP A 565 -7.44 -20.63 15.28
N VAL A 566 -8.41 -19.96 14.67
CA VAL A 566 -9.05 -18.74 15.21
C VAL A 566 -10.56 -18.83 15.06
N VAL A 567 -11.28 -18.11 15.92
CA VAL A 567 -12.73 -17.92 15.76
C VAL A 567 -13.00 -16.52 15.22
N VAL A 568 -13.87 -16.43 14.21
CA VAL A 568 -14.38 -15.16 13.70
C VAL A 568 -15.89 -15.26 13.51
N LYS A 569 -16.66 -14.39 14.16
CA LYS A 569 -18.11 -14.31 14.08
C LYS A 569 -18.82 -15.66 14.33
N GLY A 570 -18.30 -16.43 15.29
CA GLY A 570 -18.81 -17.76 15.66
C GLY A 570 -18.41 -18.89 14.71
N VAL A 571 -17.58 -18.62 13.70
CA VAL A 571 -17.03 -19.61 12.75
C VAL A 571 -15.62 -19.99 13.18
N VAL A 572 -15.29 -21.29 13.11
CA VAL A 572 -13.94 -21.78 13.37
C VAL A 572 -13.16 -21.86 12.06
N MET A 573 -11.99 -21.25 12.04
CA MET A 573 -11.09 -21.23 10.89
C MET A 573 -9.77 -21.90 11.22
N ASP A 574 -9.38 -22.89 10.43
CA ASP A 574 -8.00 -23.37 10.38
C ASP A 574 -7.25 -22.50 9.39
N VAL A 575 -6.25 -21.76 9.85
CA VAL A 575 -5.48 -20.83 9.00
C VAL A 575 -4.01 -21.23 8.92
N SER A 576 -3.67 -22.46 9.33
CA SER A 576 -2.28 -22.95 9.40
C SER A 576 -1.57 -22.83 8.04
N ASP A 577 -2.23 -23.27 6.96
CA ASP A 577 -1.68 -23.24 5.60
C ASP A 577 -1.88 -21.89 4.88
N TRP A 578 -2.58 -20.94 5.50
CA TRP A 578 -2.87 -19.63 4.92
C TRP A 578 -2.21 -18.47 5.68
N LEU A 579 -1.60 -18.76 6.84
CA LEU A 579 -1.07 -17.77 7.75
C LEU A 579 -0.06 -16.82 7.09
N ASP A 580 0.84 -17.37 6.28
CA ASP A 580 1.85 -16.60 5.56
C ASP A 580 1.28 -15.91 4.30
N GLU A 581 0.06 -16.25 3.87
CA GLU A 581 -0.67 -15.59 2.76
C GLU A 581 -1.52 -14.40 3.22
N HIS A 582 -1.73 -14.22 4.54
CA HIS A 582 -2.55 -13.14 5.07
C HIS A 582 -1.95 -11.74 4.75
N PRO A 583 -2.73 -10.80 4.15
CA PRO A 583 -2.23 -9.48 3.74
C PRO A 583 -1.62 -8.63 4.85
N GLY A 584 -2.12 -8.75 6.07
CA GLY A 584 -1.57 -8.06 7.26
C GLY A 584 -0.25 -8.65 7.75
N GLY A 585 0.19 -9.78 7.17
CA GLY A 585 1.28 -10.62 7.64
C GLY A 585 0.84 -11.64 8.69
N PRO A 586 1.65 -12.67 8.95
CA PRO A 586 1.32 -13.78 9.85
C PRO A 586 1.11 -13.32 11.29
N GLN A 587 1.91 -12.36 11.76
CA GLN A 587 1.81 -11.82 13.12
C GLN A 587 0.43 -11.21 13.41
N ALA A 588 -0.27 -10.74 12.38
CA ALA A 588 -1.58 -10.14 12.56
C ALA A 588 -2.62 -11.13 13.09
N ILE A 589 -2.49 -12.40 12.71
CA ILE A 589 -3.34 -13.53 13.12
C ILE A 589 -2.77 -14.23 14.35
N MET A 590 -1.44 -14.40 14.43
CA MET A 590 -0.80 -15.08 15.55
C MET A 590 -1.15 -14.48 16.92
N ASN A 591 -1.43 -13.18 16.98
CA ASN A 591 -1.88 -12.53 18.23
C ASN A 591 -3.20 -13.11 18.80
N PHE A 592 -3.97 -13.85 17.99
CA PHE A 592 -5.26 -14.46 18.31
C PHE A 592 -5.27 -15.98 18.18
N MET A 593 -4.10 -16.62 18.08
CA MET A 593 -3.95 -18.08 18.02
C MET A 593 -4.74 -18.79 19.15
N GLY A 594 -5.63 -19.71 18.76
CA GLY A 594 -6.50 -20.44 19.67
C GLY A 594 -7.57 -19.59 20.37
N ARG A 595 -7.90 -18.40 19.85
CA ARG A 595 -8.82 -17.44 20.48
C ARG A 595 -9.86 -16.91 19.50
N ASP A 596 -10.88 -16.25 20.05
CA ASP A 596 -11.83 -15.45 19.28
C ASP A 596 -11.19 -14.11 18.88
N ALA A 597 -11.21 -13.85 17.57
CA ALA A 597 -10.66 -12.69 16.89
C ALA A 597 -11.76 -11.83 16.25
N THR A 598 -13.03 -12.04 16.61
CA THR A 598 -14.19 -11.37 15.98
C THR A 598 -14.08 -9.86 16.05
N GLU A 599 -13.77 -9.30 17.22
CA GLU A 599 -13.68 -7.85 17.42
C GLU A 599 -12.60 -7.24 16.51
N GLU A 600 -11.39 -7.79 16.51
CA GLU A 600 -10.31 -7.34 15.62
C GLU A 600 -10.58 -7.58 14.14
N PHE A 601 -11.32 -8.64 13.80
CA PHE A 601 -11.75 -8.87 12.44
C PHE A 601 -12.71 -7.76 11.98
N GLU A 602 -13.77 -7.50 12.74
CA GLU A 602 -14.78 -6.46 12.46
C GLU A 602 -14.18 -5.06 12.40
N MET A 603 -13.10 -4.81 13.15
CA MET A 603 -12.37 -3.55 13.08
C MET A 603 -11.65 -3.30 11.76
N LEU A 604 -11.38 -4.33 10.94
CA LEU A 604 -10.49 -4.21 9.77
C LEU A 604 -11.10 -4.77 8.48
N HIS A 605 -12.07 -5.67 8.62
CA HIS A 605 -12.59 -6.49 7.54
C HIS A 605 -14.11 -6.46 7.55
N ASP A 606 -14.68 -6.42 6.35
CA ASP A 606 -16.09 -6.65 6.13
C ASP A 606 -16.33 -8.17 6.03
N ASP A 607 -17.56 -8.63 6.30
CA ASP A 607 -17.92 -10.06 6.37
C ASP A 607 -17.62 -10.81 5.05
N GLU A 608 -17.68 -10.09 3.93
CA GLU A 608 -17.37 -10.63 2.60
C GLU A 608 -15.93 -11.12 2.46
N VAL A 609 -15.00 -10.62 3.28
CA VAL A 609 -13.57 -10.94 3.18
C VAL A 609 -13.31 -12.43 3.37
N ILE A 610 -13.94 -13.07 4.36
CA ILE A 610 -13.73 -14.51 4.61
C ILE A 610 -14.20 -15.33 3.41
N ARG A 611 -15.36 -14.98 2.87
CA ARG A 611 -15.97 -15.70 1.74
C ARG A 611 -15.15 -15.57 0.47
N LYS A 612 -14.64 -14.36 0.21
CA LYS A 612 -13.94 -14.04 -1.02
C LYS A 612 -12.50 -14.55 -1.00
N TYR A 613 -11.82 -14.49 0.15
CA TYR A 613 -10.37 -14.72 0.21
C TYR A 613 -9.94 -15.93 1.04
N ALA A 614 -10.75 -16.37 2.00
CA ALA A 614 -10.43 -17.51 2.87
C ALA A 614 -11.58 -18.54 3.01
N PRO A 615 -12.36 -18.85 1.95
CA PRO A 615 -13.53 -19.73 2.11
C PRO A 615 -13.15 -21.16 2.51
N SER A 616 -11.99 -21.65 2.06
CA SER A 616 -11.49 -22.98 2.37
C SER A 616 -10.93 -23.13 3.79
N GLN A 617 -10.68 -22.01 4.48
CA GLN A 617 -10.14 -22.01 5.84
C GLN A 617 -11.24 -22.25 6.88
N VAL A 618 -12.51 -22.11 6.50
CA VAL A 618 -13.67 -22.31 7.38
C VAL A 618 -13.93 -23.80 7.57
N ILE A 619 -13.69 -24.31 8.79
CA ILE A 619 -13.78 -25.74 9.11
C ILE A 619 -15.03 -26.13 9.91
N GLY A 620 -15.76 -25.15 10.46
CA GLY A 620 -16.96 -25.39 11.27
C GLY A 620 -17.42 -24.16 12.05
N ARG A 621 -18.20 -24.38 13.12
CA ARG A 621 -18.77 -23.34 13.98
C ARG A 621 -18.49 -23.61 15.46
N VAL A 622 -18.53 -22.56 16.28
CA VAL A 622 -18.36 -22.71 17.73
C VAL A 622 -19.65 -23.25 18.35
N LYS A 623 -19.53 -24.33 19.13
CA LYS A 623 -20.66 -24.99 19.80
C LYS A 623 -21.38 -24.02 20.73
N GLY A 624 -22.67 -23.84 20.50
CA GLY A 624 -23.53 -22.97 21.34
C GLY A 624 -23.36 -21.46 21.11
N GLN A 625 -22.54 -21.04 20.14
CA GLN A 625 -22.41 -19.64 19.74
C GLN A 625 -23.21 -19.38 18.46
N LYS A 626 -23.91 -18.24 18.41
CA LYS A 626 -24.61 -17.83 17.18
C LYS A 626 -23.57 -17.40 16.14
N VAL A 627 -23.64 -17.97 14.95
CA VAL A 627 -22.87 -17.49 13.80
C VAL A 627 -23.45 -16.16 13.33
N THR A 628 -22.61 -15.13 13.29
CA THR A 628 -22.97 -13.78 12.84
C THR A 628 -22.28 -13.38 11.55
N LEU A 629 -21.46 -14.27 10.97
CA LEU A 629 -20.88 -14.07 9.64
C LEU A 629 -22.03 -14.11 8.63
N GLU A 630 -22.32 -12.97 7.99
CA GLU A 630 -23.44 -12.89 7.04
C GLU A 630 -23.26 -13.90 5.89
N ALA A 631 -24.41 -14.38 5.38
CA ALA A 631 -24.58 -15.51 4.46
C ALA A 631 -24.60 -15.14 2.98
#